data_AF-I2GFJ1-F1
#
_entry.id   AF-I2GFJ1-F1
#
_cell.length_a   1.000
_cell.length_b   1.000
_cell.length_c   1.000
_cell.angle_alpha   90.00
_cell.angle_beta   90.00
_cell.angle_gamma   90.00
#
_symmetry.space_group_name_H-M   'P 1'
#
loop_
_entity.id
_entity.type
_entity.pdbx_description
1 polymer ?
#
loop_
_entity_poly.entity_id
_entity_poly.type
_entity_poly.pdbx_seq_one_letter_code
_entity_poly.pdbx_strand_id
1 'polypeptide(L)'
;MEATIQQRSSTTGRILNSLLLIALVSHAMWLFGNVYEAIVDAPNLTASPAAARQCWLDYHSVTNPIFYHIPNTPIGFLTLIVAWWRGKKSLPPNAQKWLTWATLGSLGAVLLTVYVVTQINLRLYFGGPNPDNADVLDLANQWIVLNLLRIAFEVVTVVYLFRTYLTFYSSRIIRTDYV
;
A
#
# COMPACT_ATOMS: atom_id res chain seq x y z
N MET A 1 -36.00 17.69 26.33
CA MET A 1 -35.83 16.38 25.68
C MET A 1 -34.37 16.29 25.28
N GLU A 2 -33.51 15.89 26.21
CA GLU A 2 -32.07 15.79 25.98
C GLU A 2 -31.80 14.54 25.15
N ALA A 3 -31.21 14.74 23.98
CA ALA A 3 -30.66 13.64 23.20
C ALA A 3 -29.48 13.07 24.00
N THR A 4 -29.68 11.91 24.63
CA THR A 4 -28.63 11.17 25.33
C THR A 4 -27.62 10.66 24.30
N ILE A 5 -26.65 11.50 23.97
CA ILE A 5 -25.45 11.09 23.25
C ILE A 5 -24.60 10.27 24.23
N GLN A 6 -24.65 8.94 24.15
CA GLN A 6 -23.48 8.07 24.28
C GLN A 6 -23.88 6.58 24.25
N GLN A 7 -23.80 5.97 23.07
CA GLN A 7 -23.42 4.56 23.01
C GLN A 7 -21.93 4.50 22.71
N ARG A 8 -21.10 4.46 23.76
CA ARG A 8 -19.64 4.26 23.62
C ARG A 8 -19.42 3.01 22.80
N SER A 9 -18.88 3.17 21.59
CA SER A 9 -18.39 2.06 20.79
C SER A 9 -17.54 1.13 21.65
N SER A 10 -17.84 -0.17 21.63
CA SER A 10 -17.06 -1.18 22.36
C SER A 10 -15.57 -1.00 22.08
N THR A 11 -14.71 -1.25 23.07
CA THR A 11 -13.26 -1.11 22.92
C THR A 11 -12.75 -1.89 21.70
N THR A 12 -13.30 -3.09 21.44
CA THR A 12 -13.04 -3.89 20.24
C THR A 12 -13.34 -3.15 18.95
N GLY A 13 -14.50 -2.49 18.85
CA GLY A 13 -14.87 -1.78 17.64
C GLY A 13 -14.14 -0.44 17.46
N ARG A 14 -13.64 0.18 18.54
CA ARG A 14 -12.70 1.33 18.42
C ARG A 14 -11.37 0.90 17.86
N ILE A 15 -10.82 -0.21 18.37
CA ILE A 15 -9.56 -0.76 17.89
C ILE A 15 -9.68 -1.15 16.41
N LEU A 16 -10.76 -1.84 16.02
CA LEU A 16 -10.97 -2.19 14.60
C LEU A 16 -11.07 -0.95 13.71
N ASN A 17 -11.78 0.10 14.14
CA ASN A 17 -11.84 1.36 13.41
C ASN A 17 -10.45 1.98 13.20
N SER A 18 -9.65 2.07 14.27
CA SER A 18 -8.28 2.59 14.19
C SER A 18 -7.41 1.75 13.26
N LEU A 19 -7.49 0.43 13.33
CA LEU A 19 -6.73 -0.46 12.45
C LEU A 19 -7.11 -0.27 10.98
N LEU A 20 -8.40 -0.17 10.66
CA LEU A 20 -8.87 0.08 9.29
C LEU A 20 -8.40 1.44 8.77
N LEU A 21 -8.42 2.48 9.60
CA LEU A 21 -7.93 3.81 9.22
C LEU A 21 -6.42 3.85 9.00
N ILE A 22 -5.64 3.26 9.89
CA ILE A 22 -4.18 3.17 9.74
C ILE A 22 -3.85 2.41 8.45
N ALA A 23 -4.46 1.24 8.25
CA ALA A 23 -4.26 0.47 7.04
C ALA A 23 -4.65 1.27 5.78
N LEU A 24 -5.78 1.99 5.80
CA LEU A 24 -6.24 2.78 4.65
C LEU A 24 -5.27 3.90 4.30
N VAL A 25 -4.81 4.66 5.30
CA VAL A 25 -3.84 5.75 5.08
C VAL A 25 -2.51 5.19 4.59
N SER A 26 -2.00 4.13 5.22
CA SER A 26 -0.74 3.51 4.82
C SER A 26 -0.79 2.95 3.40
N HIS A 27 -1.85 2.25 3.01
CA HIS A 27 -2.02 1.73 1.65
C HIS A 27 -2.25 2.85 0.63
N ALA A 28 -2.97 3.91 0.98
CA ALA A 28 -3.10 5.08 0.10
C ALA A 28 -1.73 5.73 -0.16
N MET A 29 -0.93 5.96 0.90
CA MET A 29 0.43 6.50 0.77
C MET A 29 1.32 5.60 -0.10
N TRP A 30 1.18 4.28 0.03
CA TRP A 30 1.94 3.33 -0.78
C TRP A 30 1.49 3.35 -2.25
N LEU A 31 0.19 3.30 -2.52
CA LEU A 31 -0.38 3.42 -3.86
C LEU A 31 0.13 4.68 -4.56
N PHE A 32 0.01 5.84 -3.92
CA PHE A 32 0.44 7.10 -4.53
C PHE A 32 1.96 7.18 -4.70
N GLY A 33 2.74 6.58 -3.80
CA GLY A 33 4.19 6.43 -4.00
C GLY A 33 4.52 5.65 -5.28
N ASN A 34 3.89 4.48 -5.48
CA ASN A 34 4.12 3.69 -6.69
C ASN A 34 3.64 4.40 -7.97
N VAL A 35 2.51 5.14 -7.89
CA VAL A 35 2.00 5.95 -9.01
C VAL A 35 2.96 7.09 -9.35
N TYR A 36 3.50 7.79 -8.36
CA TYR A 36 4.53 8.81 -8.56
C TYR A 36 5.74 8.22 -9.28
N GLU A 37 6.28 7.10 -8.79
CA GLU A 37 7.40 6.39 -9.42
C GLU A 37 7.09 6.01 -10.89
N ALA A 38 5.87 5.55 -11.18
CA ALA A 38 5.46 5.17 -12.53
C ALA A 38 5.33 6.36 -13.50
N ILE A 39 4.98 7.55 -12.99
CA ILE A 39 4.76 8.74 -13.84
C ILE A 39 6.04 9.56 -13.97
N VAL A 40 6.85 9.63 -12.92
CA VAL A 40 8.02 10.50 -12.85
C VAL A 40 9.31 9.73 -13.14
N ASP A 41 9.53 8.58 -12.51
CA ASP A 41 10.83 7.90 -12.61
C ASP A 41 10.90 6.99 -13.84
N ALA A 42 9.81 6.27 -14.14
CA ALA A 42 9.76 5.35 -15.28
C ALA A 42 10.13 6.00 -16.64
N PRO A 43 9.59 7.18 -17.02
CA PRO A 43 9.95 7.79 -18.30
C PRO A 43 11.41 8.25 -18.36
N ASN A 44 11.96 8.70 -17.25
CA ASN A 44 13.36 9.13 -17.19
C ASN A 44 14.31 7.94 -17.34
N LEU A 45 13.99 6.81 -16.71
CA LEU A 45 14.76 5.58 -16.81
C LEU A 45 14.73 4.94 -18.20
N THR A 46 13.67 5.14 -18.99
CA THR A 46 13.60 4.61 -20.36
C THR A 46 14.25 5.54 -21.38
N ALA A 47 14.16 6.86 -21.20
CA ALA A 47 14.72 7.83 -22.13
C ALA A 47 16.26 7.89 -22.08
N SER A 48 16.85 7.79 -20.88
CA SER A 48 18.31 7.87 -20.72
C SER A 48 18.77 7.05 -19.50
N PRO A 49 18.79 5.71 -19.59
CA PRO A 49 18.90 4.83 -18.42
C PRO A 49 20.13 5.07 -17.53
N ALA A 50 21.33 5.14 -18.10
CA ALA A 50 22.56 5.37 -17.32
C ALA A 50 22.63 6.77 -16.70
N ALA A 51 22.22 7.81 -17.44
CA ALA A 51 22.22 9.18 -16.94
C ALA A 51 21.17 9.37 -15.84
N ALA A 52 19.97 8.82 -16.01
CA ALA A 52 18.91 8.84 -15.02
C ALA A 52 19.32 8.09 -13.75
N ARG A 53 19.94 6.91 -13.89
CA ARG A 53 20.51 6.16 -12.76
C ARG A 53 21.55 6.98 -11.99
N GLN A 54 22.49 7.60 -12.70
CA GLN A 54 23.55 8.38 -12.05
C GLN A 54 22.95 9.59 -11.31
N CYS A 55 22.04 10.32 -11.95
CA CYS A 55 21.32 11.43 -11.32
C CYS A 55 20.56 10.98 -10.06
N TRP A 56 19.89 9.83 -10.12
CA TRP A 56 19.19 9.26 -8.97
C TRP A 56 20.16 8.96 -7.81
N LEU A 57 21.33 8.37 -8.11
CA LEU A 57 22.36 8.08 -7.11
C LEU A 57 22.92 9.33 -6.46
N ASP A 58 23.20 10.35 -7.28
CA ASP A 58 23.75 11.61 -6.82
C ASP A 58 22.74 12.36 -5.92
N TYR A 59 21.47 12.42 -6.35
CA TYR A 59 20.39 13.06 -5.61
C TYR A 59 20.08 12.36 -4.27
N HIS A 60 20.12 11.03 -4.25
CA HIS A 60 19.83 10.23 -3.05
C HIS A 60 21.06 9.81 -2.24
N SER A 61 22.21 10.47 -2.49
CA SER A 61 23.47 10.20 -1.79
C SER A 61 23.42 10.49 -0.29
N VAL A 62 22.55 11.43 0.13
CA VAL A 62 22.38 11.82 1.54
C VAL A 62 21.15 11.17 2.18
N THR A 63 20.03 11.14 1.46
CA THR A 63 18.76 10.55 1.93
C THR A 63 18.16 9.65 0.87
N ASN A 64 17.65 8.50 1.28
CA ASN A 64 17.14 7.49 0.35
C ASN A 64 15.60 7.33 0.50
N PRO A 65 14.84 7.18 -0.62
CA PRO A 65 13.39 7.01 -0.60
C PRO A 65 12.94 5.77 0.20
N ILE A 66 13.84 4.82 0.44
CA ILE A 66 13.59 3.67 1.32
C ILE A 66 13.03 4.07 2.69
N PHE A 67 13.40 5.24 3.24
CA PHE A 67 12.90 5.72 4.52
C PHE A 67 11.42 6.15 4.48
N TYR A 68 10.90 6.51 3.30
CA TYR A 68 9.48 6.75 3.10
C TYR A 68 8.70 5.43 3.02
N HIS A 69 9.24 4.44 2.30
CA HIS A 69 8.54 3.19 2.01
C HIS A 69 8.62 2.13 3.14
N ILE A 70 9.81 1.90 3.72
CA ILE A 70 10.04 0.79 4.65
C ILE A 70 9.23 0.87 5.94
N PRO A 71 9.03 2.03 6.59
CA PRO A 71 8.19 2.08 7.77
C PRO A 71 6.72 1.86 7.42
N ASN A 72 6.26 2.49 6.34
CA ASN A 72 4.84 2.56 6.02
C ASN A 72 4.25 1.23 5.50
N THR A 73 4.97 0.53 4.61
CA THR A 73 4.49 -0.72 4.01
C THR A 73 4.21 -1.84 5.02
N PRO A 74 5.13 -2.19 5.94
CA PRO A 74 4.90 -3.19 6.97
C PRO A 74 3.82 -2.76 7.97
N ILE A 75 3.76 -1.46 8.34
CA ILE A 75 2.71 -0.96 9.21
C ILE A 75 1.33 -1.16 8.56
N GLY A 76 1.17 -0.76 7.30
CA GLY A 76 -0.08 -0.96 6.54
C GLY A 76 -0.47 -2.44 6.45
N PHE A 77 0.46 -3.30 6.03
CA PHE A 77 0.19 -4.72 5.88
C PHE A 77 -0.15 -5.40 7.22
N LEU A 78 0.66 -5.19 8.26
CA LEU A 78 0.44 -5.83 9.57
C LEU A 78 -0.86 -5.34 10.22
N THR A 79 -1.16 -4.05 10.14
CA THR A 79 -2.44 -3.51 10.66
C THR A 79 -3.63 -4.07 9.90
N LEU A 80 -3.52 -4.25 8.59
CA LEU A 80 -4.54 -4.90 7.76
C LEU A 80 -4.75 -6.37 8.15
N ILE A 81 -3.68 -7.14 8.39
CA ILE A 81 -3.78 -8.54 8.87
C ILE A 81 -4.48 -8.61 10.23
N VAL A 82 -4.12 -7.73 11.17
CA VAL A 82 -4.75 -7.68 12.49
C VAL A 82 -6.22 -7.26 12.37
N ALA A 83 -6.54 -6.30 11.50
CA ALA A 83 -7.92 -5.91 11.20
C ALA A 83 -8.72 -7.08 10.62
N TRP A 84 -8.16 -7.81 9.65
CA TRP A 84 -8.80 -8.98 9.03
C TRP A 84 -9.10 -10.07 10.04
N TRP A 85 -8.15 -10.38 10.94
CA TRP A 85 -8.33 -11.38 11.97
C TRP A 85 -9.40 -10.98 13.00
N ARG A 86 -9.36 -9.73 13.48
CA ARG A 86 -10.36 -9.21 14.43
C ARG A 86 -11.74 -9.03 13.78
N GLY A 87 -11.78 -8.71 12.49
CA GLY A 87 -12.99 -8.47 11.73
C GLY A 87 -13.91 -9.69 11.62
N LYS A 88 -13.37 -10.92 11.67
CA LYS A 88 -14.13 -12.17 11.50
C LYS A 88 -15.36 -12.30 12.38
N LYS A 89 -15.34 -11.73 13.59
CA LYS A 89 -16.46 -11.80 14.56
C LYS A 89 -17.25 -10.50 14.66
N SER A 90 -16.77 -9.40 14.09
CA SER A 90 -17.29 -8.05 14.34
C SER A 90 -17.80 -7.36 13.08
N LEU A 91 -17.42 -7.83 11.89
CA LEU A 91 -17.84 -7.27 10.61
C LEU A 91 -19.04 -8.02 10.04
N PRO A 92 -19.95 -7.30 9.35
CA PRO A 92 -20.92 -7.95 8.47
C PRO A 92 -20.24 -8.84 7.41
N PRO A 93 -20.88 -9.93 6.95
CA PRO A 93 -20.28 -10.87 5.99
C PRO A 93 -19.71 -10.20 4.73
N ASN A 94 -20.42 -9.21 4.17
CA ASN A 94 -19.97 -8.46 2.99
C ASN A 94 -18.70 -7.65 3.28
N ALA A 95 -18.63 -6.97 4.44
CA ALA A 95 -17.47 -6.20 4.85
C ALA A 95 -16.24 -7.09 5.10
N GLN A 96 -16.45 -8.29 5.68
CA GLN A 96 -15.38 -9.28 5.85
C GLN A 96 -14.88 -9.84 4.51
N LYS A 97 -15.77 -10.06 3.53
CA LYS A 97 -15.40 -10.48 2.18
C LYS A 97 -14.52 -9.44 1.49
N TRP A 98 -14.88 -8.16 1.54
CA TRP A 98 -14.02 -7.10 0.98
C TRP A 98 -12.70 -6.97 1.74
N LEU A 99 -12.71 -7.08 3.07
CA LEU A 99 -11.48 -7.02 3.86
C LEU A 99 -10.52 -8.16 3.49
N THR A 100 -11.07 -9.32 3.11
CA THR A 100 -10.29 -10.46 2.61
C THR A 100 -9.66 -10.15 1.26
N TRP A 101 -10.41 -9.57 0.30
CA TRP A 101 -9.86 -9.12 -0.97
C TRP A 101 -8.79 -8.05 -0.81
N ALA A 102 -8.99 -7.10 0.12
CA ALA A 102 -8.00 -6.09 0.43
C ALA A 102 -6.70 -6.71 0.97
N THR A 103 -6.84 -7.69 1.86
CA THR A 103 -5.71 -8.42 2.46
C THR A 103 -4.95 -9.22 1.41
N LEU A 104 -5.64 -9.91 0.50
CA LEU A 104 -5.02 -10.67 -0.59
C LEU A 104 -4.32 -9.75 -1.60
N GLY A 105 -4.93 -8.62 -1.96
CA GLY A 105 -4.29 -7.60 -2.80
C GLY A 105 -3.01 -7.09 -2.15
N SER A 106 -3.04 -6.80 -0.85
CA SER A 106 -1.89 -6.29 -0.12
C SER A 106 -0.77 -7.32 -0.04
N LEU A 107 -1.11 -8.59 0.21
CA LEU A 107 -0.15 -9.68 0.17
C LEU A 107 0.51 -9.79 -1.21
N GLY A 108 -0.26 -9.68 -2.30
CA GLY A 108 0.26 -9.64 -3.66
C GLY A 108 1.25 -8.49 -3.89
N ALA A 109 0.89 -7.27 -3.46
CA ALA A 109 1.76 -6.10 -3.54
C ALA A 109 3.06 -6.26 -2.73
N VAL A 110 2.98 -6.83 -1.50
CA VAL A 110 4.14 -7.11 -0.65
C VAL A 110 5.07 -8.11 -1.31
N LEU A 111 4.56 -9.26 -1.76
CA LEU A 111 5.36 -10.31 -2.40
C LEU A 111 6.06 -9.77 -3.65
N LEU A 112 5.33 -9.01 -4.47
CA LEU A 112 5.88 -8.38 -5.66
C LEU A 112 6.93 -7.32 -5.32
N THR A 113 6.74 -6.57 -4.24
CA THR A 113 7.72 -5.59 -3.75
C THR A 113 8.98 -6.27 -3.27
N VAL A 114 8.88 -7.37 -2.52
CA VAL A 114 10.05 -8.16 -2.11
C VAL A 114 10.83 -8.63 -3.35
N TYR A 115 10.14 -9.16 -4.36
CA TYR A 115 10.77 -9.57 -5.61
C TYR A 115 11.44 -8.39 -6.32
N VAL A 116 10.71 -7.30 -6.58
CA VAL A 116 11.24 -6.11 -7.26
C VAL A 116 12.45 -5.53 -6.53
N VAL A 117 12.38 -5.41 -5.20
CA VAL A 117 13.51 -4.87 -4.42
C VAL A 117 14.72 -5.79 -4.54
N THR A 118 14.56 -7.08 -4.24
CA THR A 118 15.68 -8.01 -4.13
C THR A 118 16.30 -8.39 -5.48
N GLN A 119 15.49 -8.47 -6.54
CA GLN A 119 15.94 -8.93 -7.85
C GLN A 119 16.24 -7.80 -8.82
N ILE A 120 15.58 -6.64 -8.67
CA ILE A 120 15.68 -5.53 -9.63
C ILE A 120 16.34 -4.31 -9.00
N ASN A 121 15.75 -3.71 -7.96
CA ASN A 121 16.24 -2.44 -7.40
C ASN A 121 17.68 -2.55 -6.89
N LEU A 122 18.04 -3.67 -6.22
CA LEU A 122 19.41 -3.89 -5.77
C LEU A 122 20.42 -3.92 -6.93
N ARG A 123 20.03 -4.41 -8.10
CA ARG A 123 20.92 -4.44 -9.28
C ARG A 123 20.89 -3.10 -10.01
N LEU A 124 19.71 -2.55 -10.21
CA LEU A 124 19.48 -1.31 -10.94
C LEU A 124 20.10 -0.10 -10.23
N TYR A 125 19.92 0.02 -8.92
CA TYR A 125 20.42 1.18 -8.15
C TYR A 125 21.73 0.87 -7.42
N PHE A 126 21.91 -0.34 -6.88
CA PHE A 126 23.08 -0.66 -6.04
C PHE A 126 24.09 -1.62 -6.69
N GLY A 127 23.95 -1.91 -7.99
CA GLY A 127 24.92 -2.67 -8.76
C GLY A 127 26.26 -1.96 -8.96
N GLY A 128 27.25 -2.69 -9.48
CA GLY A 128 28.62 -2.20 -9.69
C GLY A 128 28.73 -0.96 -10.59
N PRO A 129 29.89 -0.30 -10.62
CA PRO A 129 30.12 0.87 -11.46
C PRO A 129 30.05 0.48 -12.95
N ASN A 130 29.54 1.39 -13.79
CA ASN A 130 29.40 1.25 -15.25
C ASN A 130 28.59 0.02 -15.70
N PRO A 131 27.30 -0.10 -15.32
CA PRO A 131 26.45 -1.17 -15.83
C PRO A 131 26.24 -1.03 -17.34
N ASP A 132 26.08 -2.16 -18.05
CA ASP A 132 25.73 -2.16 -19.46
C ASP A 132 24.36 -1.47 -19.66
N ASN A 133 24.27 -0.55 -20.63
CA ASN A 133 23.05 0.17 -20.94
C ASN A 133 21.90 -0.76 -21.31
N ALA A 134 22.19 -1.88 -21.99
CA ALA A 134 21.18 -2.88 -22.33
C ALA A 134 20.59 -3.52 -21.06
N ASP A 135 21.46 -3.90 -20.11
CA ASP A 135 21.05 -4.48 -18.83
C ASP A 135 20.23 -3.49 -17.98
N VAL A 136 20.64 -2.23 -17.93
CA VAL A 136 19.90 -1.17 -17.21
C VAL A 136 18.51 -0.97 -17.82
N LEU A 137 18.42 -0.93 -19.16
CA LEU A 137 17.15 -0.76 -19.86
C LEU A 137 16.22 -1.96 -19.64
N ASP A 138 16.74 -3.18 -19.70
CA ASP A 138 15.95 -4.39 -19.45
C ASP A 138 15.43 -4.45 -18.01
N LEU A 139 16.28 -4.14 -17.03
CA LEU A 139 15.87 -4.04 -15.63
C LEU A 139 14.85 -2.92 -15.41
N ALA A 140 15.01 -1.77 -16.07
CA ALA A 140 14.05 -0.67 -16.01
C ALA A 140 12.69 -1.08 -16.59
N ASN A 141 12.67 -1.73 -17.76
CA ASN A 141 11.43 -2.21 -18.38
C ASN A 141 10.71 -3.24 -17.49
N GLN A 142 11.45 -4.20 -16.92
CA GLN A 142 10.89 -5.15 -15.96
C GLN A 142 10.34 -4.43 -14.72
N TRP A 143 11.08 -3.48 -14.17
CA TRP A 143 10.64 -2.69 -13.03
C TRP A 143 9.33 -1.95 -13.33
N ILE A 144 9.18 -1.33 -14.50
CA ILE A 144 7.98 -0.59 -14.92
C ILE A 144 6.76 -1.52 -14.94
N VAL A 145 6.87 -2.66 -15.63
CA VAL A 145 5.77 -3.62 -15.75
C VAL A 145 5.34 -4.14 -14.38
N LEU A 146 6.31 -4.51 -13.53
CA LEU A 146 6.01 -4.99 -12.18
C LEU A 146 5.50 -3.88 -11.27
N ASN A 147 5.91 -2.62 -11.47
CA ASN A 147 5.35 -1.49 -10.75
C ASN A 147 3.87 -1.25 -11.10
N LEU A 148 3.50 -1.34 -12.38
CA LEU A 148 2.09 -1.28 -12.79
C LEU A 148 1.26 -2.39 -12.14
N LEU A 149 1.82 -3.60 -12.03
CA LEU A 149 1.16 -4.70 -11.33
C LEU A 149 1.06 -4.45 -9.80
N ARG A 150 2.09 -3.85 -9.18
CA ARG A 150 2.02 -3.40 -7.77
C ARG A 150 0.92 -2.37 -7.57
N ILE A 151 0.81 -1.39 -8.48
CA ILE A 151 -0.28 -0.39 -8.47
C ILE A 151 -1.63 -1.08 -8.56
N ALA A 152 -1.81 -2.05 -9.47
CA ALA A 152 -3.07 -2.78 -9.60
C ALA A 152 -3.46 -3.50 -8.29
N PHE A 153 -2.50 -4.17 -7.64
CA PHE A 153 -2.74 -4.79 -6.33
C PHE A 153 -3.11 -3.77 -5.25
N GLU A 154 -2.41 -2.64 -5.17
CA GLU A 154 -2.72 -1.59 -4.19
C GLU A 154 -4.07 -0.90 -4.48
N VAL A 155 -4.47 -0.73 -5.75
CA VAL A 155 -5.82 -0.26 -6.10
C VAL A 155 -6.88 -1.22 -5.57
N VAL A 156 -6.71 -2.52 -5.79
CA VAL A 156 -7.59 -3.55 -5.22
C VAL A 156 -7.64 -3.42 -3.70
N THR A 157 -6.48 -3.30 -3.04
CA THR A 157 -6.39 -3.13 -1.59
C THR A 157 -7.16 -1.92 -1.10
N VAL A 158 -6.85 -0.73 -1.61
CA VAL A 158 -7.46 0.52 -1.17
C VAL A 158 -8.96 0.53 -1.45
N VAL A 159 -9.42 0.11 -2.63
CA VAL A 159 -10.84 0.10 -2.98
C VAL A 159 -11.63 -0.82 -2.05
N TYR A 160 -11.18 -2.05 -1.83
CA TYR A 160 -11.91 -2.98 -0.97
C TYR A 160 -11.79 -2.62 0.51
N LEU A 161 -10.65 -2.09 0.95
CA LEU A 161 -10.48 -1.61 2.32
C LEU A 161 -11.38 -0.40 2.61
N PHE A 162 -11.51 0.53 1.66
CA PHE A 162 -12.43 1.65 1.75
C PHE A 162 -13.89 1.19 1.80
N ARG A 163 -14.28 0.22 0.96
CA ARG A 163 -15.62 -0.40 1.03
C ARG A 163 -15.91 -1.07 2.37
N THR A 164 -14.93 -1.81 2.91
CA THR A 164 -15.01 -2.37 4.26
C THR A 164 -15.22 -1.28 5.30
N TYR A 165 -14.44 -0.20 5.23
CA TYR A 165 -14.54 0.92 6.16
C TYR A 165 -15.92 1.58 6.14
N LEU A 166 -16.42 1.93 4.94
CA LEU A 166 -17.75 2.55 4.79
C LEU A 166 -18.86 1.66 5.34
N THR A 167 -18.84 0.36 5.02
CA THR A 167 -19.90 -0.53 5.50
C THR A 167 -19.81 -0.82 6.99
N PHE A 168 -18.60 -0.92 7.53
CA PHE A 168 -18.40 -1.00 8.97
C PHE A 168 -18.96 0.27 9.66
N TYR A 169 -18.67 1.45 9.13
CA TYR A 169 -19.15 2.72 9.66
C TYR A 169 -20.68 2.85 9.58
N SER A 170 -21.29 2.61 8.42
CA SER A 170 -22.75 2.69 8.23
C SER A 170 -23.50 1.70 9.11
N SER A 171 -22.95 0.49 9.33
CA SER A 171 -23.59 -0.50 10.21
C SER A 171 -23.66 -0.08 11.69
N ARG A 172 -22.86 0.92 12.08
CA ARG A 172 -22.88 1.50 13.44
C ARG A 172 -23.89 2.62 13.58
N ILE A 173 -24.18 3.34 12.49
CA ILE A 173 -25.19 4.41 12.47
C ILE A 173 -26.59 3.79 12.44
N ILE A 174 -26.86 2.81 11.57
CA ILE A 174 -28.24 2.27 11.44
C ILE A 174 -28.73 1.58 12.72
N ARG A 175 -27.84 1.11 13.59
CA ARG A 175 -28.22 0.56 14.90
C ARG A 175 -28.73 1.60 15.91
N THR A 176 -28.65 2.90 15.62
CA THR A 176 -29.13 3.95 16.54
C THR A 176 -30.58 4.35 16.33
N ASP A 177 -31.24 3.88 15.26
CA ASP A 177 -32.55 4.41 14.83
C ASP A 177 -33.75 3.51 15.21
N TYR A 178 -33.52 2.47 16.02
CA TYR A 178 -34.55 1.56 16.53
C TYR A 178 -34.55 1.52 18.07
N VAL A 179 -34.85 2.65 18.72
CA VAL A 179 -35.33 2.70 20.11
C VAL A 179 -36.32 3.84 20.24
#